data_AF-A0AAW5C3G4-F1
#
_entry.id   AF-A0AAW5C3G4-F1
#
_cell.length_a   1.000
_cell.length_b   1.000
_cell.length_c   1.000
_cell.angle_alpha   90.00
_cell.angle_beta   90.00
_cell.angle_gamma   90.00
#
_symmetry.space_group_name_H-M   'P 1'
#
loop_
_entity.id
_entity.type
_entity.pdbx_description
1 polymer ?
#
loop_
_entity_poly.entity_id
_entity_poly.type
_entity_poly.pdbx_seq_one_letter_code
_entity_poly.pdbx_strand_id
1 'polypeptide(L)'
;MMRNNKFRKTKKIAAVMMCAVLVWGCKGQAQTGSLNEGEAQTGSPTEGQAQTGSPTKGEAQTGSLTTEHAETMAGAGRDGEAGAGFSGMEDTWAGYSDDQLLDMAQAYYLQKEGSRPGHAQIEDMPDTYSRVHIWLYDMVDEGEGSARGATRCNYYVNRHTAQGTDTNFNPVDLTDVLTGKEPVPEDFYSLATDLPASQVEEFAKKVKQQLLLQDWDALAGELAYPVTIDGASYDTPEEFLAADFGTGLNPYFFVELEEETCSRMFCNWSGIMLGETGRVWVAEALNDDLSSQGLKVRAINGLNESFGLPGGVSMYADESDITPASMKLSLENETGLDIIFEEGFRLQKYDGESWVDMEPLVKNDEIYPSCTAYKPRRGHPVEWTVDLEYLYGGLEEGTYAITKSVKDINGTGGSTDSERTFSFTINP
;
A
#
# COMPACT_ATOMS: atom_id res chain seq x y z
N MET A 1 -26.82 58.16 10.85
CA MET A 1 -27.52 57.12 10.09
C MET A 1 -26.46 56.15 9.60
N MET A 2 -26.50 54.89 10.08
CA MET A 2 -25.97 53.61 9.54
C MET A 2 -24.70 53.58 8.66
N ARG A 3 -23.78 52.61 8.71
CA ARG A 3 -23.43 51.48 9.61
C ARG A 3 -22.16 50.88 8.96
N ASN A 4 -20.99 50.98 9.58
CA ASN A 4 -19.77 50.29 9.12
C ASN A 4 -19.65 48.96 9.88
N ASN A 5 -19.86 47.84 9.20
CA ASN A 5 -19.66 46.50 9.77
C ASN A 5 -18.17 46.10 9.67
N LYS A 6 -17.49 46.11 10.83
CA LYS A 6 -16.20 45.45 11.02
C LYS A 6 -16.42 43.94 11.16
N PHE A 7 -15.83 43.15 10.27
CA PHE A 7 -15.70 41.70 10.45
C PHE A 7 -14.74 41.42 11.62
N ARG A 8 -15.26 40.78 12.67
CA ARG A 8 -14.47 40.20 13.77
C ARG A 8 -13.79 38.92 13.26
N LYS A 9 -12.45 38.88 13.31
CA LYS A 9 -11.69 37.63 13.20
C LYS A 9 -11.88 36.83 14.50
N THR A 10 -12.55 35.68 14.40
CA THR A 10 -12.58 34.66 15.46
C THR A 10 -11.46 33.67 15.15
N LYS A 11 -10.38 33.69 15.94
CA LYS A 11 -9.34 32.66 15.90
C LYS A 11 -9.95 31.36 16.44
N LYS A 12 -10.03 30.32 15.62
CA LYS A 12 -10.23 28.94 16.10
C LYS A 12 -8.87 28.41 16.54
N ILE A 13 -8.77 28.07 17.81
CA ILE A 13 -7.62 27.40 18.42
C ILE A 13 -7.78 25.92 18.07
N ALA A 14 -6.88 25.38 17.25
CA ALA A 14 -6.70 23.95 17.10
C ALA A 14 -5.93 23.44 18.32
N ALA A 15 -6.54 22.54 19.08
CA ALA A 15 -5.91 21.87 20.20
C ALA A 15 -5.07 20.72 19.63
N VAL A 16 -3.76 20.93 19.53
CA VAL A 16 -2.78 19.87 19.28
C VAL A 16 -2.59 19.12 20.60
N MET A 17 -3.00 17.85 20.65
CA MET A 17 -2.72 16.97 21.78
C MET A 17 -1.27 16.48 21.65
N MET A 18 -0.32 17.28 22.15
CA MET A 18 1.05 16.82 22.35
C MET A 18 1.13 16.01 23.64
N CYS A 19 1.42 14.72 23.53
CA CYS A 19 1.91 13.92 24.65
C CYS A 19 3.35 14.37 24.99
N ALA A 20 3.48 15.10 26.09
CA ALA A 20 4.76 15.49 26.66
C ALA A 20 5.40 14.31 27.40
N VAL A 21 6.60 13.91 26.99
CA VAL A 21 7.55 13.20 27.88
C VAL A 21 8.62 14.21 28.30
N LEU A 22 8.56 14.58 29.57
CA LEU A 22 9.57 15.37 30.27
C LEU A 22 10.75 14.48 30.64
N VAL A 23 11.95 14.76 30.13
CA VAL A 23 13.19 14.39 30.83
C VAL A 23 14.07 15.63 30.95
N TRP A 24 14.29 15.98 32.22
CA TRP A 24 15.13 17.05 32.72
C TRP A 24 16.60 16.64 32.60
N GLY A 25 17.44 17.54 32.09
CA GLY A 25 18.80 17.24 31.67
C GLY A 25 19.87 17.15 32.76
N CYS A 26 21.08 16.88 32.31
CA CYS A 26 22.33 17.28 32.97
C CYS A 26 23.32 17.76 31.90
N LYS A 27 23.84 18.97 32.13
CA LYS A 27 24.92 19.62 31.39
C LYS A 27 26.26 18.93 31.64
N GLY A 28 27.11 18.89 30.62
CA GLY A 28 28.55 18.75 30.74
C GLY A 28 29.25 19.30 29.50
N GLN A 29 29.79 20.50 29.57
CA GLN A 29 30.72 21.07 28.57
C GLN A 29 32.11 20.47 28.77
N ALA A 30 32.85 20.20 27.69
CA ALA A 30 34.14 20.86 27.40
C ALA A 30 34.93 20.21 26.23
N GLN A 31 35.34 21.09 25.30
CA GLN A 31 36.66 21.24 24.67
C GLN A 31 37.23 20.22 23.65
N THR A 32 37.26 20.70 22.39
CA THR A 32 38.42 20.87 21.48
C THR A 32 39.62 19.92 21.59
N GLY A 33 39.89 19.20 20.49
CA GLY A 33 41.20 18.64 20.13
C GLY A 33 41.26 18.39 18.61
N SER A 34 42.27 18.94 17.94
CA SER A 34 42.54 18.86 16.50
C SER A 34 43.74 17.95 16.23
N LEU A 35 43.86 17.47 14.97
CA LEU A 35 44.98 16.77 14.31
C LEU A 35 45.08 15.25 14.60
N ASN A 36 45.35 14.34 13.65
CA ASN A 36 46.15 14.40 12.42
C ASN A 36 45.67 13.41 11.33
N GLU A 37 46.02 13.75 10.09
CA GLU A 37 46.06 12.90 8.89
C GLU A 37 46.96 11.67 9.07
N GLY A 38 46.58 10.57 8.43
CA GLY A 38 47.40 9.38 8.26
C GLY A 38 47.01 8.68 6.96
N GLU A 39 47.77 8.97 5.90
CA GLU A 39 47.75 8.25 4.63
C GLU A 39 48.18 6.79 4.82
N ALA A 40 47.48 5.84 4.21
CA ALA A 40 47.99 4.49 3.99
C ALA A 40 47.43 3.89 2.69
N GLN A 41 48.24 4.07 1.64
CA GLN A 41 48.57 3.20 0.52
C GLN A 41 47.63 2.07 0.10
N THR A 42 47.32 2.14 -1.19
CA THR A 42 46.77 1.15 -2.10
C THR A 42 47.52 -0.18 -2.12
N GLY A 43 46.77 -1.28 -2.20
CA GLY A 43 47.26 -2.61 -2.54
C GLY A 43 46.16 -3.46 -3.17
N SER A 44 46.20 -3.60 -4.50
CA SER A 44 45.39 -4.57 -5.26
C SER A 44 45.97 -5.98 -5.11
N PRO A 45 45.13 -7.02 -5.13
CA PRO A 45 45.50 -8.26 -5.80
C PRO A 45 44.40 -8.74 -6.77
N THR A 46 44.79 -8.74 -8.05
CA THR A 46 44.55 -9.71 -9.13
C THR A 46 43.40 -10.72 -8.97
N GLU A 47 42.36 -10.53 -9.79
CA GLU A 47 41.32 -11.50 -10.09
C GLU A 47 41.88 -12.72 -10.86
N GLY A 48 41.63 -13.91 -10.32
CA GLY A 48 41.82 -15.18 -11.02
C GLY A 48 40.58 -15.52 -11.84
N GLN A 49 40.78 -15.74 -13.14
CA GLN A 49 39.76 -16.16 -14.09
C GLN A 49 39.16 -17.53 -13.69
N ALA A 50 37.85 -17.60 -13.53
CA ALA A 50 37.09 -18.83 -13.54
C ALA A 50 36.04 -18.78 -14.69
N GLN A 51 36.07 -19.83 -15.50
CA GLN A 51 35.38 -19.98 -16.77
C GLN A 51 33.86 -20.12 -16.57
N THR A 52 33.08 -19.29 -17.27
CA THR A 52 31.63 -19.44 -17.40
C THR A 52 31.31 -20.49 -18.46
N GLY A 53 30.79 -21.64 -18.01
CA GLY A 53 30.11 -22.60 -18.87
C GLY A 53 28.63 -22.22 -19.00
N SER A 54 28.17 -22.01 -20.23
CA SER A 54 26.76 -21.79 -20.56
C SER A 54 25.91 -23.04 -20.24
N PRO A 55 24.69 -22.88 -19.69
CA PRO A 55 23.62 -23.82 -19.94
C PRO A 55 22.51 -23.21 -20.81
N THR A 56 22.00 -24.09 -21.64
CA THR A 56 21.11 -23.92 -22.78
C THR A 56 19.69 -23.52 -22.36
N LYS A 57 19.11 -22.62 -23.16
CA LYS A 57 17.70 -22.21 -23.17
C LYS A 57 16.75 -23.41 -23.23
N GLY A 58 16.02 -23.66 -22.14
CA GLY A 58 14.87 -24.56 -22.09
C GLY A 58 13.59 -23.73 -22.19
N GLU A 59 12.76 -24.03 -23.19
CA GLU A 59 11.51 -23.37 -23.50
C GLU A 59 10.47 -23.61 -22.38
N ALA A 60 9.99 -22.55 -21.74
CA ALA A 60 8.81 -22.62 -20.87
C ALA A 60 7.57 -22.39 -21.74
N GLN A 61 6.77 -23.44 -21.88
CA GLN A 61 5.47 -23.41 -22.53
C GLN A 61 4.47 -22.64 -21.67
N THR A 62 3.89 -21.59 -22.23
CA THR A 62 2.76 -20.84 -21.68
C THR A 62 1.52 -21.73 -21.72
N GLY A 63 1.10 -22.24 -20.56
CA GLY A 63 -0.17 -22.93 -20.39
C GLY A 63 -1.32 -21.91 -20.32
N SER A 64 -2.09 -21.83 -21.40
CA SER A 64 -3.36 -21.11 -21.47
C SER A 64 -4.40 -21.78 -20.57
N LEU A 65 -4.91 -21.07 -19.56
CA LEU A 65 -6.12 -21.47 -18.85
C LEU A 65 -7.30 -20.73 -19.47
N THR A 66 -8.20 -21.52 -20.04
CA THR A 66 -9.46 -21.12 -20.64
C THR A 66 -10.52 -21.02 -19.56
N THR A 67 -11.18 -19.86 -19.46
CA THR A 67 -12.33 -19.65 -18.59
C THR A 67 -13.57 -20.22 -19.27
N GLU A 68 -14.07 -21.37 -18.81
CA GLU A 68 -15.35 -21.91 -19.27
C GLU A 68 -16.51 -21.29 -18.48
N HIS A 69 -17.46 -20.73 -19.23
CA HIS A 69 -18.76 -20.24 -18.80
C HIS A 69 -19.61 -21.36 -18.16
N ALA A 70 -20.12 -21.12 -16.94
CA ALA A 70 -21.15 -21.95 -16.32
C ALA A 70 -22.54 -21.32 -16.53
N GLU A 71 -23.32 -21.94 -17.42
CA GLU A 71 -24.75 -21.70 -17.61
C GLU A 71 -25.55 -22.11 -16.36
N THR A 72 -26.43 -21.26 -15.85
CA THR A 72 -27.35 -21.60 -14.74
C THR A 72 -28.74 -21.90 -15.27
N MET A 73 -29.14 -23.17 -15.16
CA MET A 73 -30.50 -23.66 -15.36
C MET A 73 -31.33 -23.50 -14.08
N ALA A 74 -32.47 -22.83 -14.19
CA ALA A 74 -33.44 -22.65 -13.12
C ALA A 74 -34.25 -23.93 -12.83
N GLY A 75 -34.34 -24.30 -11.55
CA GLY A 75 -35.19 -25.37 -11.03
C GLY A 75 -35.75 -25.02 -9.65
N ALA A 76 -37.07 -25.17 -9.49
CA ALA A 76 -37.90 -24.58 -8.45
C ALA A 76 -37.84 -25.23 -7.04
N GLY A 77 -37.89 -24.36 -6.01
CA GLY A 77 -38.74 -24.41 -4.81
C GLY A 77 -38.58 -25.53 -3.77
N ARG A 78 -38.22 -25.15 -2.53
CA ARG A 78 -39.04 -25.34 -1.31
C ARG A 78 -38.35 -24.82 -0.04
N ASP A 79 -39.23 -24.45 0.90
CA ASP A 79 -39.05 -23.63 2.09
C ASP A 79 -38.31 -24.34 3.24
N GLY A 80 -37.48 -23.60 3.99
CA GLY A 80 -36.90 -24.04 5.26
C GLY A 80 -35.87 -23.06 5.82
N GLU A 81 -36.22 -22.37 6.91
CA GLU A 81 -35.34 -21.50 7.69
C GLU A 81 -34.06 -22.23 8.15
N ALA A 82 -32.89 -21.75 7.69
CA ALA A 82 -31.61 -21.92 8.38
C ALA A 82 -30.53 -21.01 7.75
N GLY A 83 -29.94 -20.15 8.58
CA GLY A 83 -28.69 -19.42 8.30
C GLY A 83 -28.83 -18.25 7.33
N ALA A 84 -28.64 -17.03 7.83
CA ALA A 84 -28.27 -15.90 6.97
C ALA A 84 -26.89 -16.21 6.37
N GLY A 85 -26.87 -16.97 5.27
CA GLY A 85 -25.73 -17.13 4.41
C GLY A 85 -25.45 -15.77 3.79
N PHE A 86 -24.26 -15.26 4.05
CA PHE A 86 -23.75 -14.04 3.44
C PHE A 86 -23.49 -14.32 1.95
N SER A 87 -24.53 -14.18 1.13
CA SER A 87 -24.42 -14.22 -0.33
C SER A 87 -24.36 -12.79 -0.83
N GLY A 88 -23.18 -12.35 -1.25
CA GLY A 88 -22.99 -11.02 -1.82
C GLY A 88 -21.53 -10.58 -1.81
N MET A 89 -20.65 -11.36 -2.45
CA MET A 89 -19.37 -10.84 -2.92
C MET A 89 -19.60 -10.30 -4.33
N GLU A 90 -20.40 -9.24 -4.44
CA GLU A 90 -20.60 -8.49 -5.68
C GLU A 90 -20.16 -7.04 -5.41
N ASP A 91 -19.27 -6.55 -6.28
CA ASP A 91 -18.57 -5.25 -6.32
C ASP A 91 -17.41 -5.05 -5.30
N THR A 92 -16.37 -5.87 -5.46
CA THR A 92 -15.22 -6.05 -4.53
C THR A 92 -14.16 -4.96 -4.51
N TRP A 93 -14.44 -3.73 -4.95
CA TRP A 93 -13.38 -2.75 -5.19
C TRP A 93 -13.48 -1.49 -4.31
N ALA A 94 -14.60 -1.29 -3.60
CA ALA A 94 -14.78 -0.20 -2.63
C ALA A 94 -14.36 -0.56 -1.19
N GLY A 95 -13.86 -1.78 -0.94
CA GLY A 95 -13.65 -2.33 0.40
C GLY A 95 -14.95 -2.79 1.07
N TYR A 96 -14.92 -3.03 2.38
CA TYR A 96 -16.10 -3.40 3.14
C TYR A 96 -17.00 -2.19 3.40
N SER A 97 -18.31 -2.36 3.21
CA SER A 97 -19.31 -1.35 3.56
C SER A 97 -19.36 -1.12 5.08
N ASP A 98 -19.90 0.02 5.51
CA ASP A 98 -20.11 0.32 6.92
C ASP A 98 -20.88 -0.78 7.64
N ASP A 99 -21.97 -1.25 7.03
CA ASP A 99 -22.79 -2.34 7.59
C ASP A 99 -21.99 -3.64 7.72
N GLN A 100 -21.18 -3.99 6.71
CA GLN A 100 -20.32 -5.17 6.76
C GLN A 100 -19.27 -5.07 7.87
N LEU A 101 -18.61 -3.93 8.00
CA LEU A 101 -17.60 -3.69 9.04
C LEU A 101 -18.21 -3.69 10.44
N LEU A 102 -19.38 -3.09 10.62
CA LEU A 102 -20.11 -3.09 11.88
C LEU A 102 -20.55 -4.50 12.28
N ASP A 103 -21.08 -5.29 11.34
CA ASP A 103 -21.48 -6.68 11.58
C ASP A 103 -20.27 -7.55 11.94
N MET A 104 -19.16 -7.44 11.19
CA MET A 104 -17.92 -8.16 11.50
C MET A 104 -17.34 -7.73 12.86
N ALA A 105 -17.33 -6.44 13.18
CA ALA A 105 -16.85 -5.94 14.47
C ALA A 105 -17.65 -6.48 15.66
N GLN A 106 -18.98 -6.49 15.56
CA GLN A 106 -19.84 -7.05 16.60
C GLN A 106 -19.65 -8.57 16.74
N ALA A 107 -19.53 -9.29 15.62
CA ALA A 107 -19.29 -10.73 15.61
C ALA A 107 -17.93 -11.07 16.23
N TYR A 108 -16.89 -10.31 15.88
CA TYR A 108 -15.52 -10.52 16.36
C TYR A 108 -15.45 -10.29 17.88
N TYR A 109 -16.07 -9.22 18.36
CA TYR A 109 -16.19 -8.95 19.79
C TYR A 109 -16.96 -10.07 20.52
N LEU A 110 -18.10 -10.53 19.98
CA LEU A 110 -18.87 -11.63 20.55
C LEU A 110 -18.04 -12.92 20.67
N GLN A 111 -17.22 -13.24 19.66
CA GLN A 111 -16.37 -14.42 19.68
C GLN A 111 -15.28 -14.34 20.77
N LYS A 112 -14.72 -13.15 21.01
CA LYS A 112 -13.66 -12.93 22.01
C LYS A 112 -14.19 -12.82 23.44
N GLU A 113 -15.26 -12.06 23.64
CA GLU A 113 -15.77 -11.67 24.97
C GLU A 113 -17.04 -12.43 25.39
N GLY A 114 -17.61 -13.24 24.50
CA GLY A 114 -18.80 -14.06 24.78
C GLY A 114 -20.10 -13.28 24.96
N SER A 115 -20.10 -11.96 24.72
CA SER A 115 -21.30 -11.11 24.77
C SER A 115 -21.34 -10.15 23.58
N ARG A 116 -22.53 -9.97 22.99
CA ARG A 116 -22.71 -9.06 21.85
C ARG A 116 -23.01 -7.65 22.38
N PRO A 117 -22.32 -6.60 21.92
CA PRO A 117 -22.64 -5.23 22.28
C PRO A 117 -24.03 -4.84 21.74
N GLY A 118 -24.75 -3.99 22.48
CA GLY A 118 -26.08 -3.53 22.10
C GLY A 118 -26.08 -2.57 20.92
N HIS A 119 -24.99 -1.85 20.70
CA HIS A 119 -24.84 -0.88 19.62
C HIS A 119 -23.41 -0.83 19.07
N ALA A 120 -23.31 -0.45 17.79
CA ALA A 120 -22.06 -0.19 17.10
C ALA A 120 -22.24 1.07 16.24
N GLN A 121 -21.21 1.90 16.15
CA GLN A 121 -21.13 3.03 15.23
C GLN A 121 -19.76 3.06 14.57
N ILE A 122 -19.70 3.69 13.40
CA ILE A 122 -18.49 3.79 12.58
C ILE A 122 -18.34 5.23 12.11
N GLU A 123 -17.11 5.71 12.12
CA GLU A 123 -16.72 7.03 11.64
C GLU A 123 -15.46 6.90 10.79
N ASP A 124 -15.40 7.61 9.67
CA ASP A 124 -14.15 7.71 8.89
C ASP A 124 -13.13 8.52 9.70
N MET A 125 -11.87 8.05 9.76
CA MET A 125 -10.84 8.81 10.44
C MET A 125 -10.27 9.90 9.52
N PRO A 126 -10.34 11.18 9.92
CA PRO A 126 -9.77 12.27 9.14
C PRO A 126 -8.25 12.10 9.00
N ASP A 127 -7.70 12.59 7.89
CA ASP A 127 -6.27 12.54 7.57
C ASP A 127 -5.68 11.13 7.47
N THR A 128 -6.53 10.11 7.31
CA THR A 128 -6.13 8.76 6.93
C THR A 128 -6.79 8.36 5.62
N TYR A 129 -6.12 7.52 4.84
CA TYR A 129 -6.55 7.21 3.50
C TYR A 129 -7.73 6.24 3.46
N SER A 130 -7.79 5.26 4.37
CA SER A 130 -8.88 4.27 4.38
C SER A 130 -9.21 3.72 5.77
N ARG A 131 -8.83 4.41 6.85
CA ARG A 131 -9.09 3.92 8.21
C ARG A 131 -10.42 4.41 8.73
N VAL A 132 -11.08 3.53 9.46
CA VAL A 132 -12.32 3.80 10.17
C VAL A 132 -12.13 3.54 11.65
N HIS A 133 -12.85 4.31 12.45
CA HIS A 133 -13.01 4.07 13.88
C HIS A 133 -14.39 3.46 14.11
N ILE A 134 -14.42 2.21 14.59
CA ILE A 134 -15.64 1.52 14.98
C ILE A 134 -15.73 1.53 16.50
N TRP A 135 -16.83 2.04 17.04
CA TRP A 135 -17.10 2.12 18.47
C TRP A 135 -18.23 1.14 18.84
N LEU A 136 -17.94 0.22 19.75
CA LEU A 136 -18.90 -0.73 20.32
C LEU A 136 -19.31 -0.28 21.72
N TYR A 137 -20.62 -0.30 22.03
CA TYR A 137 -21.13 0.23 23.29
C TYR A 137 -22.49 -0.35 23.67
N ASP A 138 -22.79 -0.23 24.96
CA ASP A 138 -24.15 -0.41 25.48
C ASP A 138 -24.71 0.91 25.96
N MET A 139 -26.00 1.13 25.74
CA MET A 139 -26.70 2.28 26.31
C MET A 139 -26.92 2.02 27.80
N VAL A 140 -26.49 2.96 28.64
CA VAL A 140 -26.83 2.97 30.06
C VAL A 140 -28.01 3.91 30.24
N ASP A 141 -29.11 3.38 30.77
CA ASP A 141 -30.32 4.16 31.07
C ASP A 141 -30.06 5.00 32.33
N GLU A 142 -29.52 6.21 32.15
CA GLU A 142 -29.46 7.22 33.20
C GLU A 142 -30.49 8.29 32.86
N GLY A 143 -31.54 8.40 33.69
CA GLY A 143 -32.74 9.20 33.44
C GLY A 143 -32.49 10.65 33.00
N GLU A 144 -33.47 11.20 32.28
CA GLU A 144 -33.58 12.55 31.70
C GLU A 144 -32.30 13.43 31.75
N GLY A 145 -31.38 13.18 30.81
CA GLY A 145 -30.36 14.16 30.44
C GLY A 145 -29.01 13.56 30.07
N SER A 146 -28.91 13.05 28.84
CA SER A 146 -27.72 12.45 28.20
C SER A 146 -27.48 10.99 28.57
N ALA A 147 -27.91 10.09 27.68
CA ALA A 147 -27.44 8.70 27.70
C ALA A 147 -25.92 8.70 27.48
N ARG A 148 -25.17 8.26 28.49
CA ARG A 148 -23.75 7.94 28.33
C ARG A 148 -23.65 6.46 28.02
N GLY A 149 -23.23 6.13 26.81
CA GLY A 149 -22.93 4.74 26.46
C GLY A 149 -21.70 4.24 27.23
N ALA A 150 -21.74 3.02 27.75
CA ALA A 150 -20.55 2.35 28.25
C ALA A 150 -19.80 1.76 27.05
N THR A 151 -18.66 2.36 26.69
CA THR A 151 -17.81 1.85 25.60
C THR A 151 -17.28 0.46 25.97
N ARG A 152 -17.54 -0.51 25.09
CA ARG A 152 -17.06 -1.89 25.20
C ARG A 152 -15.69 -2.05 24.55
N CYS A 153 -15.54 -1.56 23.32
CA CYS A 153 -14.31 -1.64 22.56
C CYS A 153 -14.30 -0.58 21.44
N ASN A 154 -13.10 -0.20 21.01
CA ASN A 154 -12.88 0.57 19.80
C ASN A 154 -12.00 -0.26 18.86
N TYR A 155 -12.34 -0.30 17.58
CA TYR A 155 -11.50 -0.85 16.53
C TYR A 155 -11.08 0.25 15.57
N TYR A 156 -9.80 0.27 15.19
CA TYR A 156 -9.20 1.19 14.25
C TYR A 156 -8.67 0.39 13.06
N VAL A 157 -9.54 0.13 12.09
CA VAL A 157 -9.26 -0.82 10.99
C VAL A 157 -9.22 -0.12 9.64
N ASN A 158 -8.45 -0.67 8.71
CA ASN A 158 -8.51 -0.29 7.30
C ASN A 158 -9.79 -0.88 6.68
N ARG A 159 -10.55 -0.06 5.94
CA ARG A 159 -11.83 -0.41 5.33
C ARG A 159 -11.75 -1.55 4.32
N HIS A 160 -10.60 -1.75 3.67
CA HIS A 160 -10.44 -2.72 2.59
C HIS A 160 -9.99 -4.07 3.11
N THR A 161 -9.08 -4.07 4.09
CA THR A 161 -8.58 -5.31 4.68
C THR A 161 -9.38 -5.75 5.90
N ALA A 162 -10.13 -4.83 6.52
CA ALA A 162 -10.74 -4.95 7.86
C ALA A 162 -9.74 -5.36 8.95
N GLN A 163 -8.46 -5.09 8.71
CA GLN A 163 -7.35 -5.30 9.63
C GLN A 163 -6.93 -3.99 10.29
N GLY A 164 -6.47 -4.06 11.52
CA GLY A 164 -5.99 -2.91 12.27
C GLY A 164 -5.75 -3.24 13.73
N THR A 165 -6.20 -2.37 14.63
CA THR A 165 -5.98 -2.55 16.07
C THR A 165 -7.20 -2.29 16.94
N ASP A 166 -7.23 -2.85 18.13
CA ASP A 166 -8.18 -2.51 19.19
C ASP A 166 -7.73 -1.28 20.03
N THR A 167 -8.50 -0.93 21.06
CA THR A 167 -8.19 0.14 22.04
C THR A 167 -6.82 -0.01 22.71
N ASN A 168 -6.31 -1.24 22.82
CA ASN A 168 -5.04 -1.55 23.48
C ASN A 168 -3.90 -1.75 22.47
N PHE A 169 -4.12 -1.40 21.20
CA PHE A 169 -3.19 -1.60 20.09
C PHE A 169 -2.90 -3.07 19.76
N ASN A 170 -3.72 -4.01 20.24
CA ASN A 170 -3.60 -5.41 19.82
C ASN A 170 -4.04 -5.55 18.36
N PRO A 171 -3.41 -6.41 17.56
CA PRO A 171 -3.82 -6.65 16.19
C PRO A 171 -5.24 -7.22 16.13
N VAL A 172 -6.00 -6.76 15.16
CA VAL A 172 -7.37 -7.20 14.88
C VAL A 172 -7.49 -7.49 13.40
N ASP A 173 -8.10 -8.62 13.07
CA ASP A 173 -8.54 -8.97 11.72
C ASP A 173 -10.03 -9.32 11.81
N LEU A 174 -10.89 -8.35 11.46
CA LEU A 174 -12.34 -8.54 11.58
C LEU A 174 -12.87 -9.61 10.63
N THR A 175 -12.10 -9.93 9.58
CA THR A 175 -12.49 -10.96 8.60
C THR A 175 -12.34 -12.38 9.14
N ASP A 176 -11.74 -12.57 10.32
CA ASP A 176 -11.62 -13.88 11.00
C ASP A 176 -12.99 -14.48 11.38
N VAL A 177 -14.04 -13.66 11.41
CA VAL A 177 -15.42 -14.12 11.65
C VAL A 177 -16.13 -14.61 10.39
N LEU A 178 -15.58 -14.34 9.20
CA LEU A 178 -16.19 -14.73 7.94
C LEU A 178 -16.03 -16.24 7.72
N THR A 179 -17.13 -16.93 7.47
CA THR A 179 -17.13 -18.36 7.13
C THR A 179 -16.75 -18.58 5.67
N GLY A 180 -15.92 -19.59 5.37
CA GLY A 180 -15.62 -19.99 3.99
C GLY A 180 -14.36 -19.38 3.39
N LYS A 181 -13.46 -18.77 4.19
CA LYS A 181 -12.08 -18.56 3.75
C LYS A 181 -11.45 -19.91 3.44
N GLU A 182 -11.13 -20.16 2.18
CA GLU A 182 -10.29 -21.30 1.83
C GLU A 182 -8.93 -21.11 2.49
N PRO A 183 -8.46 -22.07 3.30
CA PRO A 183 -7.13 -21.98 3.86
C PRO A 183 -6.11 -21.94 2.72
N VAL A 184 -5.08 -21.12 2.90
CA VAL A 184 -3.96 -21.11 1.96
C VAL A 184 -3.29 -22.49 2.02
N PRO A 185 -3.01 -23.13 0.87
CA PRO A 185 -2.32 -24.41 0.85
C PRO A 185 -1.04 -24.34 1.67
N GLU A 186 -0.77 -25.35 2.50
CA GLU A 186 0.35 -25.33 3.44
C GLU A 186 1.71 -25.13 2.76
N ASP A 187 1.84 -25.57 1.52
CA ASP A 187 3.05 -25.50 0.68
C ASP A 187 3.08 -24.27 -0.26
N PHE A 188 2.14 -23.32 -0.10
CA PHE A 188 2.02 -22.15 -0.98
C PHE A 188 3.31 -21.30 -1.00
N TYR A 189 3.92 -21.09 0.17
CA TYR A 189 5.15 -20.30 0.29
C TYR A 189 6.39 -21.16 0.11
N SER A 190 6.76 -21.40 -1.15
CA SER A 190 7.88 -22.26 -1.53
C SER A 190 9.26 -21.91 -0.95
N LEU A 191 9.44 -20.71 -0.37
CA LEU A 191 10.68 -20.25 0.26
C LEU A 191 10.71 -20.44 1.79
N ALA A 192 9.65 -20.99 2.36
CA ALA A 192 9.52 -21.33 3.77
C ALA A 192 9.11 -22.81 3.90
N THR A 193 9.87 -23.71 3.25
CA THR A 193 9.44 -25.10 3.02
C THR A 193 9.19 -25.91 4.29
N ASP A 194 9.77 -25.51 5.41
CA ASP A 194 9.60 -26.16 6.71
C ASP A 194 8.54 -25.50 7.60
N LEU A 195 7.87 -24.45 7.11
CA LEU A 195 6.85 -23.71 7.84
C LEU A 195 5.49 -23.80 7.13
N PRO A 196 4.40 -24.04 7.88
CA PRO A 196 3.05 -23.98 7.33
C PRO A 196 2.72 -22.55 6.89
N ALA A 197 1.87 -22.43 5.86
CA ALA A 197 1.48 -21.13 5.30
C ALA A 197 0.87 -20.21 6.37
N SER A 198 0.12 -20.77 7.32
CA SER A 198 -0.44 -20.03 8.45
C SER A 198 0.63 -19.32 9.30
N GLN A 199 1.76 -19.96 9.57
CA GLN A 199 2.85 -19.35 10.36
C GLN A 199 3.57 -18.25 9.58
N VAL A 200 3.69 -18.40 8.25
CA VAL A 200 4.23 -17.36 7.37
C VAL A 200 3.33 -16.12 7.40
N GLU A 201 2.02 -16.30 7.28
CA GLU A 201 1.05 -15.20 7.29
C GLU A 201 0.97 -14.52 8.66
N GLU A 202 1.02 -15.27 9.76
CA GLU A 202 1.11 -14.71 11.12
C GLU A 202 2.38 -13.86 11.30
N PHE A 203 3.53 -14.35 10.80
CA PHE A 203 4.78 -13.59 10.84
C PHE A 203 4.68 -12.29 10.03
N ALA A 204 4.13 -12.35 8.82
CA ALA A 204 3.92 -11.17 7.98
C ALA A 204 2.99 -10.13 8.64
N LYS A 205 1.87 -10.57 9.23
CA LYS A 205 0.95 -9.70 9.99
C LYS A 205 1.67 -9.01 11.16
N LYS A 206 2.53 -9.76 11.88
CA LYS A 206 3.35 -9.21 12.97
C LYS A 206 4.31 -8.13 12.48
N VAL A 207 5.08 -8.40 11.43
CA VAL A 207 6.02 -7.44 10.84
C VAL A 207 5.31 -6.18 10.34
N LYS A 208 4.22 -6.35 9.59
CA LYS A 208 3.35 -5.25 9.13
C LYS A 208 2.94 -4.38 10.32
N GLN A 209 2.46 -4.98 11.41
CA GLN A 209 2.02 -4.23 12.59
C GLN A 209 3.17 -3.46 13.25
N GLN A 210 4.33 -4.08 13.45
CA GLN A 210 5.51 -3.42 14.02
C GLN A 210 5.93 -2.20 13.19
N LEU A 211 5.89 -2.31 11.86
CA LEU A 211 6.18 -1.20 10.95
C LEU A 211 5.13 -0.07 11.05
N LEU A 212 3.84 -0.40 11.02
CA LEU A 212 2.75 0.58 11.13
C LEU A 212 2.77 1.33 12.47
N LEU A 213 3.16 0.66 13.56
CA LEU A 213 3.33 1.25 14.89
C LEU A 213 4.68 1.93 15.08
N GLN A 214 5.61 1.78 14.13
CA GLN A 214 7.00 2.23 14.23
C GLN A 214 7.69 1.68 15.50
N ASP A 215 7.38 0.44 15.87
CA ASP A 215 7.99 -0.27 16.99
C ASP A 215 9.35 -0.85 16.54
N TRP A 216 10.33 0.03 16.40
CA TRP A 216 11.67 -0.31 15.92
C TRP A 216 12.37 -1.33 16.82
N ASP A 217 12.19 -1.21 18.15
CA ASP A 217 12.74 -2.17 19.11
C ASP A 217 12.22 -3.59 18.86
N ALA A 218 10.90 -3.75 18.66
CA ALA A 218 10.33 -5.06 18.36
C ALA A 218 10.70 -5.56 16.96
N LEU A 219 10.74 -4.67 15.97
CA LEU A 219 11.13 -4.99 14.60
C LEU A 219 12.58 -5.46 14.50
N ALA A 220 13.50 -4.87 15.28
CA ALA A 220 14.92 -5.21 15.27
C ALA A 220 15.18 -6.70 15.55
N GLY A 221 14.32 -7.34 16.36
CA GLY A 221 14.36 -8.78 16.64
C GLY A 221 13.93 -9.67 15.47
N GLU A 222 13.21 -9.12 14.49
CA GLU A 222 12.69 -9.82 13.32
C GLU A 222 13.53 -9.63 12.05
N LEU A 223 14.60 -8.82 12.10
CA LEU A 223 15.47 -8.60 10.96
C LEU A 223 16.52 -9.71 10.80
N ALA A 224 16.85 -10.05 9.56
CA ALA A 224 18.00 -10.87 9.21
C ALA A 224 19.19 -9.94 8.99
N TYR A 225 20.19 -10.03 9.86
CA TYR A 225 21.40 -9.23 9.71
C TYR A 225 22.44 -9.97 8.85
N PRO A 226 23.08 -9.28 7.89
CA PRO A 226 22.88 -7.88 7.52
C PRO A 226 21.54 -7.64 6.81
N VAL A 227 20.82 -6.59 7.23
CA VAL A 227 19.53 -6.19 6.67
C VAL A 227 19.70 -4.98 5.76
N THR A 228 19.01 -4.97 4.61
CA THR A 228 19.03 -3.83 3.70
C THR A 228 17.80 -2.94 3.89
N ILE A 229 17.98 -1.64 4.13
CA ILE A 229 16.89 -0.66 4.19
C ILE A 229 17.23 0.48 3.25
N ASP A 230 16.40 0.71 2.23
CA ASP A 230 16.61 1.74 1.21
C ASP A 230 18.04 1.69 0.61
N GLY A 231 18.51 0.47 0.33
CA GLY A 231 19.86 0.23 -0.21
C GLY A 231 21.01 0.36 0.81
N ALA A 232 20.77 0.87 2.02
CA ALA A 232 21.75 0.87 3.11
C ALA A 232 21.76 -0.47 3.86
N SER A 233 22.94 -0.98 4.20
CA SER A 233 23.10 -2.23 4.96
C SER A 233 23.33 -1.92 6.44
N TYR A 234 22.67 -2.69 7.31
CA TYR A 234 22.86 -2.65 8.76
C TYR A 234 23.25 -4.05 9.23
N ASP A 235 24.38 -4.18 9.90
CA ASP A 235 24.98 -5.48 10.24
C ASP A 235 24.55 -5.98 11.63
N THR A 236 23.98 -5.10 12.46
CA THR A 236 23.57 -5.43 13.83
C THR A 236 22.27 -4.71 14.26
N PRO A 237 21.55 -5.24 15.26
CA PRO A 237 20.41 -4.54 15.87
C PRO A 237 20.79 -3.17 16.43
N GLU A 238 21.97 -3.02 17.01
CA GLU A 238 22.43 -1.75 17.56
C GLU A 238 22.65 -0.70 16.47
N GLU A 239 23.16 -1.09 15.30
CA GLU A 239 23.30 -0.20 14.14
C GLU A 239 21.93 0.22 13.59
N PHE A 240 21.01 -0.74 13.47
CA PHE A 240 19.63 -0.46 13.03
C PHE A 240 18.91 0.49 14.01
N LEU A 241 18.98 0.25 15.31
CA LEU A 241 18.33 1.08 16.33
C LEU A 241 19.00 2.45 16.50
N ALA A 242 20.28 2.56 16.18
CA ALA A 242 20.99 3.84 16.14
C ALA A 242 20.72 4.62 14.85
N ALA A 243 20.09 4.00 13.84
CA ALA A 243 19.73 4.66 12.60
C ALA A 243 18.66 5.74 12.87
N ASP A 244 18.97 6.97 12.49
CA ASP A 244 17.96 8.03 12.45
C ASP A 244 17.23 7.94 11.11
N PHE A 245 16.08 7.26 11.10
CA PHE A 245 15.19 7.26 9.93
C PHE A 245 14.54 8.63 9.69
N GLY A 246 14.74 9.61 10.59
CA GLY A 246 14.21 10.95 10.50
C GLY A 246 12.71 11.02 10.80
N THR A 247 12.16 12.23 10.75
CA THR A 247 10.71 12.47 10.90
C THR A 247 9.98 12.47 9.55
N GLY A 248 10.66 12.08 8.47
CA GLY A 248 10.21 12.20 7.08
C GLY A 248 9.98 10.85 6.41
N LEU A 249 9.51 9.85 7.16
CA LEU A 249 9.17 8.55 6.60
C LEU A 249 8.19 8.73 5.43
N ASN A 250 8.37 7.93 4.38
CA ASN A 250 7.56 8.04 3.17
C ASN A 250 6.11 7.60 3.47
N PRO A 251 5.10 8.50 3.35
CA PRO A 251 3.72 8.13 3.64
C PRO A 251 3.18 7.03 2.72
N TYR A 252 3.66 6.94 1.47
CA TYR A 252 3.21 5.93 0.51
C TYR A 252 3.66 4.52 0.88
N PHE A 253 4.75 4.38 1.63
CA PHE A 253 5.16 3.09 2.19
C PHE A 253 4.09 2.52 3.12
N PHE A 254 3.55 3.36 4.01
CA PHE A 254 2.53 2.95 4.97
C PHE A 254 1.19 2.69 4.29
N VAL A 255 0.84 3.45 3.25
CA VAL A 255 -0.36 3.19 2.44
C VAL A 255 -0.34 1.77 1.89
N GLU A 256 0.75 1.34 1.25
CA GLU A 256 0.83 -0.02 0.72
C GLU A 256 0.79 -1.09 1.83
N LEU A 257 1.43 -0.83 2.98
CA LEU A 257 1.37 -1.78 4.09
C LEU A 257 -0.03 -1.87 4.72
N GLU A 258 -0.78 -0.77 4.83
CA GLU A 258 -2.14 -0.81 5.34
C GLU A 258 -3.06 -1.67 4.46
N GLU A 259 -2.83 -1.65 3.14
CA GLU A 259 -3.56 -2.42 2.12
C GLU A 259 -3.11 -3.88 1.97
N GLU A 260 -1.90 -4.22 2.42
CA GLU A 260 -1.41 -5.60 2.39
C GLU A 260 -2.25 -6.50 3.32
N THR A 261 -2.89 -7.54 2.79
CA THR A 261 -3.72 -8.46 3.60
C THR A 261 -2.90 -9.48 4.39
N CYS A 262 -1.62 -9.61 4.05
CA CYS A 262 -0.69 -10.65 4.54
C CYS A 262 -1.21 -12.07 4.27
N SER A 263 -1.97 -12.28 3.19
CA SER A 263 -2.46 -13.59 2.79
C SER A 263 -2.18 -13.83 1.31
N ARG A 264 -1.78 -15.07 0.98
CA ARG A 264 -1.33 -15.46 -0.37
C ARG A 264 -0.33 -14.48 -0.97
N MET A 265 0.60 -14.00 -0.15
CA MET A 265 1.60 -13.00 -0.53
C MET A 265 2.47 -13.51 -1.68
N PHE A 266 2.92 -12.60 -2.54
CA PHE A 266 3.79 -12.95 -3.65
C PHE A 266 5.07 -13.63 -3.13
N CYS A 267 5.40 -14.79 -3.71
CA CYS A 267 6.54 -15.61 -3.31
C CYS A 267 7.33 -16.01 -4.54
N ASN A 268 8.64 -15.74 -4.53
CA ASN A 268 9.58 -16.19 -5.56
C ASN A 268 10.93 -16.52 -4.92
N TRP A 269 11.96 -16.80 -5.71
CA TRP A 269 13.32 -17.09 -5.22
C TRP A 269 13.93 -15.95 -4.36
N SER A 270 13.41 -14.73 -4.48
CA SER A 270 13.76 -13.59 -3.63
C SER A 270 12.97 -13.54 -2.31
N GLY A 271 12.19 -14.56 -1.98
CA GLY A 271 11.43 -14.61 -0.74
C GLY A 271 9.99 -14.19 -0.92
N ILE A 272 9.41 -13.72 0.18
CA ILE A 272 7.98 -13.48 0.35
C ILE A 272 7.79 -11.97 0.55
N MET A 273 6.92 -11.39 -0.25
CA MET A 273 6.84 -9.96 -0.44
C MET A 273 5.57 -9.38 0.19
N LEU A 274 5.72 -8.34 1.01
CA LEU A 274 4.63 -7.53 1.54
C LEU A 274 4.62 -6.16 0.84
N GLY A 275 3.42 -5.68 0.57
CA GLY A 275 3.17 -4.46 -0.21
C GLY A 275 3.29 -4.76 -1.70
N GLU A 276 2.32 -4.27 -2.47
CA GLU A 276 2.13 -4.59 -3.89
C GLU A 276 3.39 -4.37 -4.73
N THR A 277 4.22 -3.38 -4.36
CA THR A 277 5.42 -3.02 -5.12
C THR A 277 6.74 -3.39 -4.41
N GLY A 278 6.70 -4.35 -3.49
CA GLY A 278 7.91 -4.96 -2.92
C GLY A 278 8.56 -4.17 -1.79
N ARG A 279 7.72 -3.69 -0.87
CA ARG A 279 8.12 -2.81 0.24
C ARG A 279 8.89 -3.56 1.32
N VAL A 280 8.44 -4.75 1.71
CA VAL A 280 9.11 -5.55 2.73
C VAL A 280 9.31 -6.97 2.21
N TRP A 281 10.52 -7.48 2.34
CA TRP A 281 10.87 -8.83 1.92
C TRP A 281 11.21 -9.67 3.13
N VAL A 282 10.52 -10.81 3.22
CA VAL A 282 10.69 -11.82 4.26
C VAL A 282 11.26 -13.07 3.62
N ALA A 283 12.20 -13.71 4.30
CA ALA A 283 12.69 -15.03 3.93
C ALA A 283 13.06 -15.80 5.20
N GLU A 284 13.16 -17.11 5.07
CA GLU A 284 13.82 -17.91 6.09
C GLU A 284 15.32 -17.54 6.13
N ALA A 285 15.79 -17.08 7.28
CA ALA A 285 17.20 -16.83 7.51
C ALA A 285 17.88 -18.11 7.99
N LEU A 286 19.09 -18.36 7.49
CA LEU A 286 19.88 -19.55 7.83
C LEU A 286 21.16 -19.13 8.55
N ASN A 287 21.59 -19.94 9.51
CA ASN A 287 22.92 -19.86 10.11
C ASN A 287 23.99 -20.37 9.13
N ASP A 288 25.27 -20.15 9.44
CA ASP A 288 26.40 -20.67 8.64
C ASP A 288 26.39 -22.19 8.47
N ASP A 289 25.81 -22.91 9.44
CA ASP A 289 25.64 -24.36 9.41
C ASP A 289 24.37 -24.81 8.67
N LEU A 290 23.69 -23.89 7.98
CA LEU A 290 22.41 -24.06 7.28
C LEU A 290 21.23 -24.39 8.19
N SER A 291 21.37 -24.29 9.52
CA SER A 291 20.23 -24.41 10.42
C SER A 291 19.35 -23.16 10.35
N SER A 292 18.04 -23.34 10.46
CA SER A 292 17.07 -22.24 10.41
C SER A 292 17.18 -21.31 11.61
N GLN A 293 17.14 -20.00 11.34
CA GLN A 293 16.91 -18.92 12.31
C GLN A 293 15.43 -18.49 12.34
N GLY A 294 14.58 -19.17 11.58
CA GLY A 294 13.18 -18.80 11.33
C GLY A 294 13.02 -17.73 10.25
N LEU A 295 11.78 -17.29 10.06
CA LEU A 295 11.46 -16.17 9.17
C LEU A 295 12.03 -14.88 9.71
N LYS A 296 12.60 -14.09 8.80
CA LYS A 296 13.19 -12.79 9.08
C LYS A 296 12.94 -11.82 7.93
N VAL A 297 12.90 -10.54 8.26
CA VAL A 297 12.90 -9.44 7.27
C VAL A 297 14.33 -9.24 6.77
N ARG A 298 14.53 -9.41 5.47
CA ARG A 298 15.86 -9.23 4.83
C ARG A 298 16.03 -7.87 4.17
N ALA A 299 14.93 -7.26 3.74
CA ALA A 299 14.95 -5.97 3.08
C ALA A 299 13.68 -5.16 3.32
N ILE A 300 13.84 -3.85 3.45
CA ILE A 300 12.77 -2.85 3.48
C ILE A 300 13.11 -1.79 2.42
N ASN A 301 12.17 -1.48 1.54
CA ASN A 301 12.37 -0.59 0.40
C ASN A 301 11.34 0.54 0.39
N GLY A 302 11.81 1.77 0.19
CA GLY A 302 11.00 2.97 0.18
C GLY A 302 10.54 3.44 1.55
N LEU A 303 11.25 3.09 2.63
CA LEU A 303 10.89 3.51 3.99
C LEU A 303 11.03 5.04 4.15
N ASN A 304 12.14 5.58 3.66
CA ASN A 304 12.45 7.00 3.56
C ASN A 304 12.56 7.46 2.11
N GLU A 305 13.08 6.59 1.23
CA GLU A 305 13.19 6.91 -0.18
C GLU A 305 11.81 7.03 -0.83
N SER A 306 11.61 8.12 -1.57
CA SER A 306 10.42 8.27 -2.40
C SER A 306 10.51 7.31 -3.58
N PHE A 307 9.45 6.54 -3.78
CA PHE A 307 9.26 5.67 -4.94
C PHE A 307 8.15 6.19 -5.86
N GLY A 308 7.77 7.46 -5.70
CA GLY A 308 6.54 7.99 -6.28
C GLY A 308 5.30 7.36 -5.64
N LEU A 309 4.18 7.39 -6.36
CA LEU A 309 2.91 6.90 -5.85
C LEU A 309 2.94 5.37 -5.62
N PRO A 310 2.01 4.82 -4.81
CA PRO A 310 1.80 3.38 -4.66
C PRO A 310 1.37 2.66 -5.94
N GLY A 311 1.62 1.35 -6.03
CA GLY A 311 1.21 0.49 -7.15
C GLY A 311 -0.27 0.61 -7.52
N GLY A 312 -1.13 0.70 -6.51
CA GLY A 312 -2.58 0.88 -6.67
C GLY A 312 -2.98 2.16 -7.41
N VAL A 313 -2.14 3.19 -7.50
CA VAL A 313 -2.39 4.30 -8.44
C VAL A 313 -1.82 3.89 -9.78
N SER A 314 -2.64 3.73 -10.82
CA SER A 314 -2.17 3.15 -12.08
C SER A 314 -2.93 3.69 -13.29
N MET A 315 -2.49 3.29 -14.48
CA MET A 315 -3.18 3.52 -15.75
C MET A 315 -3.22 2.21 -16.53
N TYR A 316 -4.37 1.88 -17.10
CA TYR A 316 -4.59 0.65 -17.84
C TYR A 316 -5.38 0.95 -19.13
N ALA A 317 -5.14 0.17 -20.19
CA ALA A 317 -6.01 0.12 -21.36
C ALA A 317 -6.19 -1.32 -21.79
N ASP A 318 -7.40 -1.67 -22.23
CA ASP A 318 -7.65 -2.93 -22.92
C ASP A 318 -7.00 -2.90 -24.30
N GLU A 319 -6.43 -4.02 -24.77
CA GLU A 319 -5.79 -4.08 -26.08
C GLU A 319 -6.74 -3.67 -27.23
N SER A 320 -8.04 -3.93 -27.09
CA SER A 320 -9.05 -3.55 -28.09
C SER A 320 -9.35 -2.05 -28.13
N ASP A 321 -9.00 -1.31 -27.08
CA ASP A 321 -9.17 0.14 -26.97
C ASP A 321 -7.94 0.93 -27.47
N ILE A 322 -6.88 0.24 -27.91
CA ILE A 322 -5.64 0.84 -28.41
C ILE A 322 -5.60 0.78 -29.94
N THR A 323 -5.55 1.95 -30.58
CA THR A 323 -5.42 2.06 -32.04
C THR A 323 -4.36 3.09 -32.43
N PRO A 324 -3.89 3.09 -33.69
CA PRO A 324 -3.05 4.17 -34.21
C PRO A 324 -3.65 5.58 -34.05
N ALA A 325 -4.98 5.70 -34.06
CA ALA A 325 -5.68 6.98 -34.09
C ALA A 325 -6.14 7.46 -32.70
N SER A 326 -6.44 6.55 -31.78
CA SER A 326 -6.93 6.88 -30.46
C SER A 326 -6.67 5.77 -29.45
N MET A 327 -6.74 6.14 -28.17
CA MET A 327 -6.67 5.19 -27.07
C MET A 327 -7.62 5.60 -25.95
N LYS A 328 -8.25 4.62 -25.32
CA LYS A 328 -8.97 4.81 -24.05
C LYS A 328 -8.17 4.19 -22.89
N LEU A 329 -7.88 5.02 -21.90
CA LEU A 329 -7.19 4.63 -20.67
C LEU A 329 -8.14 4.70 -19.47
N SER A 330 -8.17 3.65 -18.67
CA SER A 330 -8.66 3.64 -17.30
C SER A 330 -7.60 4.27 -16.39
N LEU A 331 -7.94 5.36 -15.71
CA LEU A 331 -7.11 5.95 -14.65
C LEU A 331 -7.61 5.40 -13.31
N GLU A 332 -6.75 4.70 -12.58
CA GLU A 332 -7.15 3.94 -11.39
C GLU A 332 -6.48 4.48 -10.13
N ASN A 333 -7.17 4.29 -9.00
CA ASN A 333 -6.69 4.70 -7.69
C ASN A 333 -7.14 3.70 -6.64
N GLU A 334 -6.35 2.65 -6.46
CA GLU A 334 -6.61 1.57 -5.50
C GLU A 334 -6.06 1.80 -4.12
N THR A 335 -5.91 3.07 -3.81
CA THR A 335 -5.49 3.54 -2.52
C THR A 335 -6.55 4.49 -1.99
N GLY A 336 -6.47 4.81 -0.71
CA GLY A 336 -7.27 5.90 -0.18
C GLY A 336 -6.74 7.30 -0.51
N LEU A 337 -5.67 7.43 -1.31
CA LEU A 337 -5.07 8.73 -1.65
C LEU A 337 -6.07 9.65 -2.36
N ASP A 338 -6.07 10.94 -2.02
CA ASP A 338 -6.83 11.95 -2.77
C ASP A 338 -5.96 12.49 -3.90
N ILE A 339 -6.04 11.83 -5.06
CA ILE A 339 -5.19 12.15 -6.21
C ILE A 339 -5.94 12.82 -7.36
N ILE A 340 -5.16 13.53 -8.16
CA ILE A 340 -5.59 14.14 -9.42
C ILE A 340 -4.61 13.71 -10.51
N PHE A 341 -5.12 13.07 -11.56
CA PHE A 341 -4.43 13.00 -12.84
C PHE A 341 -4.68 14.29 -13.61
N GLU A 342 -3.60 14.95 -14.03
CA GLU A 342 -3.69 16.17 -14.82
C GLU A 342 -4.13 15.87 -16.27
N GLU A 343 -4.69 16.88 -16.94
CA GLU A 343 -5.10 16.75 -18.34
C GLU A 343 -3.91 16.43 -19.26
N GLY A 344 -2.77 17.10 -19.00
CA GLY A 344 -1.54 16.94 -19.76
C GLY A 344 -0.99 15.51 -19.75
N PHE A 345 -0.24 15.18 -20.79
CA PHE A 345 0.50 13.93 -20.89
C PHE A 345 1.71 14.11 -21.82
N ARG A 346 2.69 13.22 -21.69
CA ARG A 346 3.78 13.04 -22.67
C ARG A 346 3.57 11.72 -23.39
N LEU A 347 3.83 11.72 -24.70
CA LEU A 347 3.91 10.50 -25.50
C LEU A 347 5.38 10.27 -25.87
N GLN A 348 5.85 9.05 -25.68
CA GLN A 348 7.21 8.64 -26.00
C GLN A 348 7.18 7.44 -26.96
N LYS A 349 8.12 7.38 -27.90
CA LYS A 349 8.36 6.21 -28.76
C LYS A 349 9.69 5.57 -28.37
N TYR A 350 9.71 4.25 -28.24
CA TYR A 350 10.94 3.50 -28.03
C TYR A 350 11.67 3.33 -29.36
N ASP A 351 12.95 3.71 -29.40
CA ASP A 351 13.78 3.64 -30.61
C ASP A 351 14.64 2.37 -30.72
N GLY A 352 14.55 1.48 -29.72
CA GLY A 352 15.38 0.27 -29.60
C GLY A 352 16.49 0.37 -28.56
N GLU A 353 16.82 1.59 -28.11
CA GLU A 353 17.81 1.84 -27.04
C GLU A 353 17.19 2.67 -25.91
N SER A 354 16.38 3.68 -26.24
CA SER A 354 15.84 4.67 -25.30
C SER A 354 14.42 5.12 -25.65
N TRP A 355 13.78 5.81 -24.70
CA TRP A 355 12.48 6.45 -24.90
C TRP A 355 12.68 7.88 -25.39
N VAL A 356 12.08 8.21 -26.53
CA VAL A 356 12.17 9.54 -27.16
C VAL A 356 10.82 10.24 -27.10
N ASP A 357 10.76 11.42 -26.50
CA ASP A 357 9.56 12.26 -26.45
C ASP A 357 9.11 12.63 -27.87
N MET A 358 7.82 12.46 -28.13
CA MET A 358 7.18 12.89 -29.37
C MET A 358 6.68 14.32 -29.23
N GLU A 359 6.97 15.14 -30.24
CA GLU A 359 6.44 16.50 -30.32
C GLU A 359 5.03 16.50 -30.93
N PRO A 360 4.03 17.10 -30.27
CA PRO A 360 2.69 17.20 -30.83
C PRO A 360 2.67 18.11 -32.06
N LEU A 361 1.84 17.74 -33.05
CA LEU A 361 1.63 18.53 -34.27
C LEU A 361 0.90 19.85 -33.98
N VAL A 362 0.02 19.85 -32.99
CA VAL A 362 -0.72 21.03 -32.53
C VAL A 362 0.04 21.68 -31.39
N LYS A 363 0.50 22.93 -31.58
CA LYS A 363 1.26 23.67 -30.57
C LYS A 363 0.33 24.31 -29.54
N ASN A 364 0.73 24.22 -28.27
CA ASN A 364 0.00 24.59 -27.05
C ASN A 364 -0.65 26.00 -26.98
N ASP A 365 -0.40 26.91 -27.93
CA ASP A 365 -0.98 28.26 -27.89
C ASP A 365 -2.47 28.31 -28.30
N GLU A 366 -3.01 27.23 -28.90
CA GLU A 366 -4.42 27.13 -29.31
C GLU A 366 -5.28 26.22 -28.41
N ILE A 367 -4.64 25.44 -27.53
CA ILE A 367 -5.31 24.55 -26.58
C ILE A 367 -5.19 25.23 -25.21
N TYR A 368 -6.18 26.05 -24.85
CA TYR A 368 -6.36 26.39 -23.43
C TYR A 368 -6.46 25.06 -22.69
N PRO A 369 -5.57 24.74 -21.72
CA PRO A 369 -5.81 23.59 -20.87
C PRO A 369 -7.13 23.88 -20.17
N SER A 370 -8.17 23.14 -20.54
CA SER A 370 -9.29 23.03 -19.63
C SER A 370 -8.70 22.48 -18.34
N CYS A 371 -8.98 23.09 -17.20
CA CYS A 371 -8.64 22.48 -15.91
C CYS A 371 -9.53 21.23 -15.70
N THR A 372 -9.48 20.25 -16.61
CA THR A 372 -10.09 18.94 -16.48
C THR A 372 -9.12 18.11 -15.67
N ALA A 373 -9.29 18.19 -14.35
CA ALA A 373 -8.64 17.31 -13.41
C ALA A 373 -9.41 15.99 -13.37
N TYR A 374 -8.77 14.87 -13.70
CA TYR A 374 -9.37 13.53 -13.54
C TYR A 374 -9.10 13.07 -12.11
N LYS A 375 -10.17 12.78 -11.37
CA LYS A 375 -10.11 12.43 -9.95
C LYS A 375 -10.64 11.02 -9.73
N PRO A 376 -9.88 9.98 -10.12
CA PRO A 376 -10.28 8.62 -9.83
C PRO A 376 -10.38 8.42 -8.33
N ARG A 377 -11.50 7.86 -7.92
CA ARG A 377 -11.68 7.36 -6.56
C ARG A 377 -11.47 5.86 -6.62
N ARG A 378 -11.02 5.28 -5.52
CA ARG A 378 -11.02 3.84 -5.33
C ARG A 378 -12.40 3.25 -5.63
N GLY A 379 -12.46 2.22 -6.45
CA GLY A 379 -13.75 1.64 -6.91
C GLY A 379 -14.27 2.23 -8.20
N HIS A 380 -13.78 3.40 -8.56
CA HIS A 380 -14.39 4.26 -9.56
C HIS A 380 -13.31 4.85 -10.45
N PRO A 381 -12.72 3.99 -11.32
CA PRO A 381 -11.76 4.46 -12.29
C PRO A 381 -12.37 5.52 -13.19
N VAL A 382 -11.52 6.40 -13.70
CA VAL A 382 -11.95 7.46 -14.61
C VAL A 382 -11.41 7.13 -15.99
N GLU A 383 -12.33 6.97 -16.95
CA GLU A 383 -11.95 6.78 -18.35
C GLU A 383 -11.47 8.09 -18.96
N TRP A 384 -10.31 8.04 -19.62
CA TRP A 384 -9.72 9.12 -20.38
C TRP A 384 -9.42 8.65 -21.80
N THR A 385 -10.00 9.32 -22.80
CA THR A 385 -9.73 9.04 -24.21
C THR A 385 -8.79 10.09 -24.79
N VAL A 386 -7.74 9.64 -25.47
CA VAL A 386 -6.77 10.48 -26.18
C VAL A 386 -6.94 10.31 -27.69
N ASP A 387 -6.96 11.44 -28.40
CA ASP A 387 -6.99 11.50 -29.87
C ASP A 387 -5.55 11.66 -30.40
N LEU A 388 -4.95 10.53 -30.77
CA LEU A 388 -3.56 10.46 -31.24
C LEU A 388 -3.44 10.90 -32.71
N GLU A 389 -4.49 10.70 -33.52
CA GLU A 389 -4.53 11.17 -34.91
C GLU A 389 -4.48 12.69 -34.97
N TYR A 390 -5.31 13.36 -34.17
CA TYR A 390 -5.32 14.81 -34.09
C TYR A 390 -4.01 15.39 -33.55
N LEU A 391 -3.45 14.79 -32.49
CA LEU A 391 -2.28 15.34 -31.80
C LEU A 391 -0.95 14.98 -32.47
N TYR A 392 -0.84 13.79 -33.05
CA TYR A 392 0.44 13.24 -33.56
C TYR A 392 0.37 12.75 -35.01
N GLY A 393 -0.78 12.83 -35.68
CA GLY A 393 -0.95 12.39 -37.07
C GLY A 393 -1.16 10.89 -37.23
N GLY A 394 -1.46 10.20 -36.13
CA GLY A 394 -1.61 8.76 -36.06
C GLY A 394 -0.27 8.08 -35.80
N LEU A 395 -0.29 7.01 -35.02
CA LEU A 395 0.92 6.29 -34.64
C LEU A 395 1.27 5.22 -35.66
N GLU A 396 2.54 5.19 -36.06
CA GLU A 396 3.10 4.08 -36.83
C GLU A 396 3.30 2.84 -35.95
N GLU A 397 3.64 1.71 -36.56
CA GLU A 397 4.07 0.51 -35.83
C GLU A 397 5.22 0.85 -34.87
N GLY A 398 5.16 0.29 -33.66
CA GLY A 398 6.20 0.44 -32.65
C GLY A 398 5.69 0.37 -31.22
N THR A 399 6.63 0.52 -30.29
CA THR A 399 6.35 0.54 -28.85
C THR A 399 6.36 1.97 -28.34
N TYR A 400 5.34 2.32 -27.58
CA TYR A 400 5.04 3.66 -27.11
C TYR A 400 4.75 3.67 -25.62
N ALA A 401 4.88 4.83 -24.99
CA ALA A 401 4.50 5.06 -23.61
C ALA A 401 3.80 6.41 -23.45
N ILE A 402 2.68 6.42 -22.72
CA ILE A 402 2.01 7.63 -22.28
C ILE A 402 2.32 7.84 -20.81
N THR A 403 2.81 9.03 -20.47
CA THR A 403 3.07 9.46 -19.09
C THR A 403 2.16 10.61 -18.70
N LYS A 404 1.45 10.47 -17.58
CA LYS A 404 0.62 11.54 -16.99
C LYS A 404 1.18 11.99 -15.65
N SER A 405 1.06 13.28 -15.37
CA SER A 405 1.32 13.85 -14.06
C SER A 405 0.17 13.57 -13.11
N VAL A 406 0.50 13.23 -11.87
CA VAL A 406 -0.43 12.88 -10.80
C VAL A 406 -0.06 13.66 -9.54
N LYS A 407 -1.07 14.28 -8.93
CA LYS A 407 -0.92 15.10 -7.72
C LYS A 407 -1.71 14.52 -6.58
N ASP A 408 -1.06 14.30 -5.46
CA ASP A 408 -1.70 14.07 -4.17
C ASP A 408 -2.08 15.41 -3.53
N ILE A 409 -3.37 15.63 -3.28
CA ILE A 409 -3.90 16.88 -2.74
C ILE A 409 -3.54 17.04 -1.25
N ASN A 410 -3.39 15.92 -0.53
CA ASN A 410 -3.15 15.89 0.91
C ASN A 410 -1.66 15.71 1.25
N GLY A 411 -0.82 15.42 0.27
CA GLY A 411 0.63 15.25 0.44
C GLY A 411 1.29 16.46 1.10
N THR A 412 1.87 16.24 2.29
CA THR A 412 2.62 17.24 3.07
C THR A 412 4.03 17.45 2.50
N GLY A 413 4.11 18.05 1.31
CA GLY A 413 5.38 18.42 0.69
C GLY A 413 5.13 18.95 -0.70
N GLY A 414 5.34 20.26 -0.90
CA GLY A 414 4.91 21.00 -2.09
C GLY A 414 5.11 20.25 -3.40
N SER A 415 4.00 19.99 -4.10
CA SER A 415 3.90 19.48 -5.47
C SER A 415 5.13 18.71 -5.94
N THR A 416 5.38 17.53 -5.38
CA THR A 416 6.14 16.54 -6.15
C THR A 416 5.15 16.02 -7.18
N ASP A 417 5.21 16.60 -8.38
CA ASP A 417 4.50 16.06 -9.55
C ASP A 417 4.98 14.62 -9.70
N SER A 418 4.15 13.68 -9.24
CA SER A 418 4.40 12.25 -9.41
C SER A 418 3.92 11.87 -10.80
N GLU A 419 4.44 10.77 -11.34
CA GLU A 419 4.08 10.36 -12.70
C GLU A 419 3.59 8.92 -12.73
N ARG A 420 2.71 8.67 -13.70
CA ARG A 420 2.31 7.33 -14.09
C ARG A 420 2.49 7.14 -15.57
N THR A 421 3.05 5.99 -15.92
CA THR A 421 3.38 5.63 -17.29
C THR A 421 2.68 4.34 -17.66
N PHE A 422 2.01 4.34 -18.81
CA PHE A 422 1.45 3.16 -19.45
C PHE A 422 2.17 2.92 -20.76
N SER A 423 2.76 1.73 -20.92
CA SER A 423 3.45 1.32 -22.15
C SER A 423 2.55 0.41 -22.99
N PHE A 424 2.57 0.60 -24.30
CA PHE A 424 1.74 -0.13 -25.26
C PHE A 424 2.45 -0.31 -26.60
N THR A 425 1.93 -1.20 -27.44
CA THR A 425 2.48 -1.45 -28.78
C THR A 425 1.40 -1.25 -29.83
N ILE A 426 1.76 -0.57 -30.93
CA ILE A 426 0.95 -0.51 -32.15
C ILE A 426 1.48 -1.60 -33.08
N ASN A 427 0.63 -2.59 -33.33
CA ASN A 427 0.90 -3.68 -34.27
C ASN A 427 0.37 -3.32 -35.67
N PRO A 428 0.93 -3.94 -36.73
CA PRO A 428 0.57 -3.66 -38.13
C PRO A 428 -0.83 -4.11 -38.55
#